data_AF-W7M304-F1
#
_entry.id   AF-W7M304-F1
#
_cell.length_a   1.000
_cell.length_b   1.000
_cell.length_c   1.000
_cell.angle_alpha   90.00
_cell.angle_beta   90.00
_cell.angle_gamma   90.00
#
_symmetry.space_group_name_H-M   'P 1'
#
loop_
_entity.id
_entity.type
_entity.pdbx_description
1 polymer ?
#
loop_
_entity_poly.entity_id
_entity_poly.type
_entity_poly.pdbx_seq_one_letter_code
_entity_poly.pdbx_strand_id
1 'polypeptide(L)'
;MERGLHQAIALASMTLLFTTHRAIMNSGFILKRRGISTDTLVVSMIGLLTCVWTGMVVLSGLQLDDRPCRQGFSQCAARLSYAPFIMLILFFFWIISYVDQVLLTRSKWDIQLSPQGSRSSSNHSEDHIDLESRTKLHSHFEWLHQGTSWLRIKVPPFHLGVWRMSCTQGPLNWRASIFWPYRLCLYATMFCVVGVISFGAVSQKLYTIALLNVVGVILFAVDAAGSNTYMNAPHIYTRDSLRIMLHTRHLEGHCYVLPCRYRGFDAKWQDDGGYRSGRLPRMDKVMADFHSRTIMSDDDIFDLASWLYIPEDDNYRTMRTPVCANKKDTLKNDVHLIASSIMLALWQAEYLVMMRKRVLEKRRSDLDILMGTLRSAKGSGLNMKPQKQIGSGDDGRAGIGGYREAVAHVYKLFGRSAPAEDDEVMAPTSKPPRKSVVSELIYPDDIIEYTGALWTYCFQSQESTFAALFAFTMYWQADIGTDISRGRHGFPFEDVDRDGDIVTWHIIWRQAWYQAIVAQLTSMSPIIFSAFIAGILQ
;
A
#
# COMPACT_ATOMS: atom_id res chain seq x y z
N MET A 1 15.00 42.33 26.63
CA MET A 1 13.98 41.86 25.66
C MET A 1 14.45 40.67 24.84
N GLU A 2 15.66 40.69 24.27
CA GLU A 2 16.18 39.61 23.40
C GLU A 2 16.24 38.21 24.03
N ARG A 3 16.63 38.11 25.32
CA ARG A 3 16.65 36.82 26.03
C ARG A 3 15.26 36.17 26.09
N GLY A 4 14.21 36.97 26.28
CA GLY A 4 12.82 36.50 26.31
C GLY A 4 12.34 36.02 24.95
N LEU A 5 12.73 36.69 23.86
CA LEU A 5 12.39 36.27 22.49
C LEU A 5 13.02 34.90 22.16
N HIS A 6 14.27 34.67 22.58
CA HIS A 6 14.93 33.38 22.38
C HIS A 6 14.30 32.24 23.16
N GLN A 7 13.91 32.49 24.41
CA GLN A 7 13.18 31.52 25.22
C GLN A 7 11.81 31.19 24.62
N ALA A 8 11.07 32.20 24.18
CA ALA A 8 9.75 32.02 23.55
C ALA A 8 9.86 31.20 22.25
N ILE A 9 10.84 31.49 21.40
CA ILE A 9 11.10 30.72 20.18
C ILE A 9 11.47 29.28 20.53
N ALA A 10 12.39 29.06 21.47
CA ALA A 10 12.80 27.71 21.89
C ALA A 10 11.63 26.89 22.43
N LEU A 11 10.73 27.51 23.21
CA LEU A 11 9.55 26.85 23.78
C LEU A 11 8.49 26.54 22.70
N ALA A 12 8.24 27.48 21.78
CA ALA A 12 7.36 27.25 20.63
C ALA A 12 7.88 26.10 19.76
N SER A 13 9.19 26.09 19.51
CA SER A 13 9.91 25.04 18.79
C SER A 13 9.83 23.68 19.46
N MET A 14 10.01 23.62 20.78
CA MET A 14 9.83 22.40 21.57
C MET A 14 8.41 21.87 21.42
N THR A 15 7.42 22.74 21.66
CA THR A 15 6.00 22.40 21.56
C THR A 15 5.67 21.85 20.17
N LEU A 16 6.21 22.49 19.14
CA LEU A 16 6.06 22.05 17.75
C LEU A 16 6.68 20.68 17.52
N LEU A 17 7.93 20.43 17.95
CA LEU A 17 8.60 19.15 17.75
C LEU A 17 7.91 18.01 18.53
N PHE A 18 7.47 18.24 19.76
CA PHE A 18 6.72 17.25 20.54
C PHE A 18 5.35 16.96 19.94
N THR A 19 4.61 18.00 19.54
CA THR A 19 3.31 17.84 18.88
C THR A 19 3.47 17.10 17.57
N THR A 20 4.52 17.42 16.82
CA THR A 20 4.86 16.77 15.55
C THR A 20 5.23 15.30 15.77
N HIS A 21 6.13 15.00 16.71
CA HIS A 21 6.48 13.63 17.08
C HIS A 21 5.23 12.84 17.50
N ARG A 22 4.40 13.42 18.38
CA ARG A 22 3.17 12.79 18.85
C ARG A 22 2.18 12.59 17.71
N ALA A 23 2.03 13.55 16.80
CA ALA A 23 1.18 13.43 15.62
C ALA A 23 1.69 12.30 14.72
N ILE A 24 2.98 12.26 14.42
CA ILE A 24 3.59 11.20 13.60
C ILE A 24 3.50 9.84 14.28
N MET A 25 3.51 9.73 15.60
CA MET A 25 3.40 8.45 16.29
C MET A 25 1.95 7.99 16.44
N ASN A 26 1.01 8.89 16.73
CA ASN A 26 -0.34 8.54 17.18
C ASN A 26 -1.46 8.80 16.17
N SER A 27 -1.25 9.63 15.15
CA SER A 27 -2.30 9.81 14.16
C SER A 27 -2.49 8.51 13.37
N GLY A 28 -3.72 8.02 13.30
CA GLY A 28 -4.12 7.08 12.28
C GLY A 28 -4.34 7.82 10.97
N PHE A 29 -4.00 7.22 9.84
CA PHE A 29 -3.97 7.95 8.57
C PHE A 29 -5.09 7.54 7.66
N ILE A 30 -5.70 8.53 7.01
CA ILE A 30 -6.54 8.29 5.85
C ILE A 30 -5.61 8.28 4.63
N LEU A 31 -5.25 7.08 4.19
CA LEU A 31 -4.52 6.89 2.94
C LEU A 31 -5.49 7.09 1.79
N LYS A 32 -5.19 8.04 0.92
CA LYS A 32 -5.93 8.33 -0.31
C LYS A 32 -4.96 8.31 -1.47
N ARG A 33 -5.31 7.61 -2.55
CA ARG A 33 -4.55 7.67 -3.80
C ARG A 33 -4.95 8.90 -4.61
N ARG A 34 -6.20 9.37 -4.52
CA ARG A 34 -6.68 10.63 -5.08
C ARG A 34 -6.78 11.74 -4.03
N GLY A 35 -6.18 12.87 -4.33
CA GLY A 35 -6.16 14.04 -3.44
C GLY A 35 -4.98 14.05 -2.48
N ILE A 36 -5.01 14.98 -1.53
CA ILE A 36 -3.94 15.17 -0.55
C ILE A 36 -4.21 14.22 0.62
N SER A 37 -3.29 13.30 0.88
CA SER A 37 -3.36 12.42 2.06
C SER A 37 -3.15 13.24 3.34
N THR A 38 -3.70 12.78 4.47
CA THR A 38 -3.45 13.44 5.76
C THR A 38 -1.96 13.52 6.08
N ASP A 39 -1.18 12.51 5.67
CA ASP A 39 0.28 12.49 5.81
C ASP A 39 0.94 13.61 5.01
N THR A 40 0.53 13.82 3.75
CA THR A 40 1.02 14.93 2.94
C THR A 40 0.72 16.27 3.61
N LEU A 41 -0.48 16.46 4.18
CA LEU A 41 -0.84 17.70 4.88
C LEU A 41 0.02 17.90 6.12
N VAL A 42 0.15 16.88 6.97
CA VAL A 42 0.94 16.94 8.20
C VAL A 42 2.41 17.22 7.88
N VAL A 43 3.01 16.49 6.96
CA VAL A 43 4.40 16.70 6.53
C VAL A 43 4.58 18.08 5.90
N SER A 44 3.64 18.54 5.07
CA SER A 44 3.69 19.88 4.49
C SER A 44 3.61 20.97 5.55
N MET A 45 2.73 20.82 6.55
CA MET A 45 2.64 21.77 7.67
C MET A 45 3.94 21.80 8.48
N ILE A 46 4.50 20.62 8.81
CA ILE A 46 5.79 20.52 9.53
C ILE A 46 6.89 21.22 8.73
N GLY A 47 6.99 20.92 7.44
CA GLY A 47 7.99 21.53 6.55
C GLY A 47 7.83 23.04 6.41
N LEU A 48 6.60 23.54 6.25
CA LEU A 48 6.30 24.98 6.19
C LEU A 48 6.66 25.69 7.50
N LEU A 49 6.30 25.12 8.64
CA LEU A 49 6.66 25.67 9.95
C LEU A 49 8.19 25.67 10.16
N THR A 50 8.87 24.64 9.67
CA THR A 50 10.35 24.54 9.67
C THR A 50 10.99 25.61 8.78
N CYS A 51 10.39 25.91 7.62
CA CYS A 51 10.83 26.99 6.74
C CYS A 51 10.62 28.36 7.39
N VAL A 52 9.44 28.61 7.96
CA VAL A 52 9.10 29.85 8.67
C VAL A 52 10.06 30.08 9.83
N TRP A 53 10.34 29.04 10.62
CA TRP A 53 11.31 29.12 11.71
C TRP A 53 12.72 29.44 11.20
N THR A 54 13.23 28.71 10.21
CA THR A 54 14.54 29.03 9.62
C THR A 54 14.59 30.47 9.10
N GLY A 55 13.52 30.93 8.45
CA GLY A 55 13.37 32.32 8.00
C GLY A 55 13.44 33.33 9.15
N MET A 56 12.78 33.06 10.28
CA MET A 56 12.87 33.91 11.48
C MET A 56 14.29 33.95 12.05
N VAL A 57 15.02 32.84 12.07
CA VAL A 57 16.43 32.81 12.53
C VAL A 57 17.32 33.65 11.61
N VAL A 58 17.13 33.55 10.29
CA VAL A 58 17.85 34.36 9.29
C VAL A 58 17.53 35.85 9.46
N LEU A 59 16.25 36.22 9.52
CA LEU A 59 15.81 37.61 9.70
C LEU A 59 16.33 38.19 11.01
N SER A 60 16.28 37.41 12.09
CA SER A 60 16.86 37.79 13.39
C SER A 60 18.35 38.11 13.29
N GLY A 61 19.11 37.34 12.51
CA GLY A 61 20.54 37.60 12.28
C GLY A 61 20.83 38.83 11.42
N LEU A 62 19.87 39.27 10.60
CA LEU A 62 20.01 40.41 9.69
C LEU A 62 19.50 41.73 10.27
N GLN A 63 18.45 41.69 11.09
CA GLN A 63 17.68 42.87 11.51
C GLN A 63 17.88 43.30 12.97
N LEU A 64 18.13 42.38 13.91
CA LEU A 64 18.32 42.73 15.33
C LEU A 64 19.57 43.59 15.54
N ASP A 65 19.62 44.32 16.65
CA ASP A 65 20.54 45.45 16.89
C ASP A 65 22.02 45.13 16.62
N ASP A 66 22.47 43.93 16.97
CA ASP A 66 23.86 43.50 16.72
C ASP A 66 24.14 43.11 15.26
N ARG A 67 23.11 42.81 14.47
CA ARG A 67 23.19 42.33 13.07
C ARG A 67 24.36 41.36 12.85
N PRO A 68 24.41 40.23 13.57
CA PRO A 68 25.58 39.33 13.56
C PRO A 68 25.96 38.86 12.16
N CYS A 69 24.98 38.77 11.24
CA CYS A 69 25.28 38.40 9.87
C CYS A 69 26.04 39.45 9.05
N ARG A 70 26.02 40.72 9.47
CA ARG A 70 26.82 41.79 8.85
C ARG A 70 28.23 41.88 9.44
N GLN A 71 28.43 41.42 10.66
CA GLN A 71 29.74 41.47 11.34
C GLN A 71 30.71 40.41 10.81
N GLY A 72 30.19 39.29 10.28
CA GLY A 72 31.01 38.29 9.61
C GLY A 72 30.31 36.94 9.43
N PHE A 73 30.88 36.10 8.57
CA PHE A 73 30.34 34.78 8.28
C PHE A 73 30.25 33.88 9.52
N SER A 74 31.26 33.89 10.39
CA SER A 74 31.29 33.04 11.59
C SER A 74 30.16 33.36 12.56
N GLN A 75 29.87 34.64 12.79
CA GLN A 75 28.75 35.07 13.61
C GLN A 75 27.40 34.74 12.97
N CYS A 76 27.27 34.93 11.65
CA CYS A 76 26.07 34.53 10.94
C CYS A 76 25.81 33.03 11.03
N ALA A 77 26.83 32.21 10.75
CA ALA A 77 26.75 30.75 10.81
C ALA A 77 26.47 30.27 12.23
N ALA A 78 27.08 30.87 13.26
CA ALA A 78 26.73 30.59 14.65
C ALA A 78 25.26 30.88 14.94
N ARG A 79 24.69 31.96 14.40
CA ARG A 79 23.27 32.27 14.55
C ARG A 79 22.37 31.29 13.79
N LEU A 80 22.79 30.83 12.62
CA LEU A 80 22.08 29.82 11.86
C LEU A 80 22.08 28.46 12.57
N SER A 81 23.03 28.17 13.47
CA SER A 81 23.07 26.90 14.22
C SER A 81 21.83 26.59 15.07
N TYR A 82 20.99 27.60 15.30
CA TYR A 82 19.69 27.47 15.97
C TYR A 82 18.53 27.05 15.05
N ALA A 83 18.74 27.00 13.72
CA ALA A 83 17.71 26.59 12.78
C ALA A 83 17.68 25.06 12.58
N PRO A 84 16.48 24.48 12.35
CA PRO A 84 16.28 23.03 12.22
C PRO A 84 16.68 22.49 10.83
N PHE A 85 17.96 22.60 10.47
CA PHE A 85 18.45 22.27 9.13
C PHE A 85 18.22 20.81 8.70
N ILE A 86 18.23 19.84 9.62
CA ILE A 86 17.97 18.44 9.28
C ILE A 86 16.56 18.30 8.71
N MET A 87 15.56 18.84 9.41
CA MET A 87 14.17 18.81 8.94
C MET A 87 13.96 19.65 7.67
N LEU A 88 14.63 20.81 7.57
CA LEU A 88 14.51 21.68 6.40
C LEU A 88 15.02 21.00 5.13
N ILE A 89 16.21 20.40 5.20
CA ILE A 89 16.81 19.70 4.07
C ILE A 89 15.96 18.48 3.71
N LEU A 90 15.52 17.70 4.71
CA LEU A 90 14.62 16.58 4.48
C LEU A 90 13.33 17.02 3.77
N PHE A 91 12.75 18.16 4.16
CA PHE A 91 11.54 18.70 3.54
C PHE A 91 11.72 19.01 2.06
N PHE A 92 12.82 19.64 1.66
CA PHE A 92 13.07 19.94 0.25
C PHE A 92 13.25 18.67 -0.59
N PHE A 93 14.00 17.69 -0.08
CA PHE A 93 14.12 16.38 -0.74
C PHE A 93 12.75 15.67 -0.78
N TRP A 94 11.98 15.72 0.29
CA TRP A 94 10.63 15.17 0.33
C TRP A 94 9.74 15.81 -0.75
N ILE A 95 9.71 17.15 -0.89
CA ILE A 95 8.94 17.85 -1.93
C ILE A 95 9.35 17.38 -3.34
N ILE A 96 10.65 17.33 -3.62
CA ILE A 96 11.16 16.91 -4.94
C ILE A 96 10.68 15.50 -5.26
N SER A 97 10.84 14.57 -4.32
CA SER A 97 10.39 13.18 -4.49
C SER A 97 8.87 13.04 -4.54
N TYR A 98 8.12 13.90 -3.85
CA TYR A 98 6.66 13.89 -3.85
C TYR A 98 6.12 14.33 -5.22
N VAL A 99 6.65 15.45 -5.74
CA VAL A 99 6.27 15.96 -7.07
C VAL A 99 6.57 14.91 -8.13
N ASP A 100 7.76 14.29 -8.10
CA ASP A 100 8.12 13.21 -9.01
C ASP A 100 7.15 12.02 -8.91
N GLN A 101 6.85 11.55 -7.69
CA GLN A 101 5.91 10.44 -7.47
C GLN A 101 4.49 10.76 -7.94
N VAL A 102 4.00 11.99 -7.73
CA VAL A 102 2.67 12.43 -8.21
C VAL A 102 2.62 12.47 -9.73
N LEU A 103 3.68 13.00 -10.39
CA LEU A 103 3.77 13.03 -11.84
C LEU A 103 3.84 11.61 -12.44
N LEU A 104 4.64 10.72 -11.85
CA LEU A 104 4.69 9.31 -12.22
C LEU A 104 3.33 8.65 -12.09
N THR A 105 2.66 8.86 -10.96
CA THR A 105 1.34 8.28 -10.70
C THR A 105 0.33 8.77 -11.74
N ARG A 106 0.29 10.08 -12.03
CA ARG A 106 -0.58 10.67 -13.07
C ARG A 106 -0.30 10.09 -14.45
N SER A 107 0.97 9.97 -14.84
CA SER A 107 1.32 9.38 -16.15
C SER A 107 0.83 7.93 -16.28
N LYS A 108 0.96 7.11 -15.22
CA LYS A 108 0.44 5.72 -15.21
C LYS A 108 -1.08 5.69 -15.37
N TRP A 109 -1.80 6.68 -14.84
CA TRP A 109 -3.26 6.78 -15.00
C TRP A 109 -3.67 7.12 -16.42
N ASP A 110 -3.02 8.10 -17.04
CA ASP A 110 -3.37 8.51 -18.41
C ASP A 110 -3.18 7.35 -19.40
N ILE A 111 -2.17 6.53 -19.16
CA ILE A 111 -1.89 5.31 -19.92
C ILE A 111 -3.01 4.28 -19.76
N GLN A 112 -3.47 4.04 -18.53
CA GLN A 112 -4.53 3.06 -18.26
C GLN A 112 -5.90 3.52 -18.77
N LEU A 113 -6.15 4.83 -18.77
CA LEU A 113 -7.41 5.41 -19.21
C LEU A 113 -7.47 5.69 -20.71
N SER A 114 -6.32 5.74 -21.40
CA SER A 114 -6.30 5.87 -22.85
C SER A 114 -7.03 4.65 -23.42
N PRO A 115 -8.24 4.83 -23.98
CA PRO A 115 -9.03 3.73 -24.49
C PRO A 115 -8.15 3.04 -25.51
N GLN A 116 -7.80 1.77 -25.28
CA GLN A 116 -7.18 0.94 -26.31
C GLN A 116 -8.02 1.16 -27.55
N GLY A 117 -7.44 1.89 -28.50
CA GLY A 117 -8.16 2.57 -29.56
C GLY A 117 -9.19 1.61 -30.11
N SER A 118 -10.45 2.07 -30.16
CA SER A 118 -11.54 1.51 -30.92
C SER A 118 -10.98 0.58 -32.00
N ARG A 119 -10.96 -0.73 -31.72
CA ARG A 119 -10.64 -1.74 -32.72
C ARG A 119 -11.65 -1.47 -33.81
N SER A 120 -11.22 -0.78 -34.86
CA SER A 120 -11.97 -0.65 -36.08
C SER A 120 -12.31 -2.08 -36.45
N SER A 121 -13.60 -2.38 -36.49
CA SER A 121 -14.14 -3.64 -36.95
C SER A 121 -13.79 -3.80 -38.44
N SER A 122 -12.54 -4.08 -38.75
CA SER A 122 -12.18 -4.69 -40.02
C SER A 122 -12.56 -6.16 -39.87
N ASN A 123 -13.78 -6.47 -40.29
CA ASN A 123 -14.15 -7.83 -40.67
C ASN A 123 -13.11 -8.30 -41.68
N HIS A 124 -12.12 -9.09 -41.27
CA HIS A 124 -11.54 -10.13 -42.13
C HIS A 124 -10.57 -11.00 -41.35
N SER A 125 -10.96 -12.28 -41.32
CA SER A 125 -10.13 -13.48 -41.42
C SER A 125 -9.17 -13.78 -40.27
N GLU A 126 -9.43 -14.95 -39.68
CA GLU A 126 -8.63 -15.68 -38.72
C GLU A 126 -7.17 -15.87 -39.16
N ASP A 127 -6.37 -16.17 -38.15
CA ASP A 127 -4.99 -16.66 -38.15
C ASP A 127 -3.84 -15.64 -38.13
N HIS A 128 -3.03 -15.79 -37.08
CA HIS A 128 -1.84 -15.03 -36.69
C HIS A 128 -2.05 -13.64 -36.07
N ILE A 129 -2.49 -13.63 -34.82
CA ILE A 129 -2.26 -12.49 -33.91
C ILE A 129 -0.76 -12.42 -33.62
N ASP A 130 -0.10 -11.51 -34.33
CA ASP A 130 1.33 -11.25 -34.28
C ASP A 130 1.76 -10.70 -32.90
N LEU A 131 2.36 -11.56 -32.08
CA LEU A 131 2.92 -11.24 -30.76
C LEU A 131 3.99 -10.13 -30.86
N GLU A 132 4.59 -9.94 -32.04
CA GLU A 132 5.61 -8.93 -32.33
C GLU A 132 5.05 -7.49 -32.30
N SER A 133 3.75 -7.33 -32.55
CA SER A 133 3.08 -6.02 -32.48
C SER A 133 2.91 -5.50 -31.05
N ARG A 134 2.74 -6.40 -30.07
CA ARG A 134 2.67 -6.05 -28.64
C ARG A 134 4.03 -5.67 -28.06
N THR A 135 5.11 -6.34 -28.48
CA THR A 135 6.47 -5.98 -28.07
C THR A 135 6.94 -4.65 -28.68
N LYS A 136 6.57 -4.33 -29.93
CA LYS A 136 6.83 -3.00 -30.53
C LYS A 136 6.00 -1.87 -29.89
N LEU A 137 4.78 -2.15 -29.43
CA LEU A 137 4.01 -1.14 -28.69
C LEU A 137 4.68 -0.81 -27.35
N HIS A 138 5.30 -1.80 -26.70
CA HIS A 138 6.01 -1.61 -25.44
C HIS A 138 7.27 -0.74 -25.58
N SER A 139 8.04 -0.90 -26.67
CA SER A 139 9.24 -0.09 -26.94
C SER A 139 8.91 1.35 -27.35
N HIS A 140 7.81 1.57 -28.07
CA HIS A 140 7.32 2.92 -28.36
C HIS A 140 6.74 3.61 -27.09
N PHE A 141 6.26 2.81 -26.13
CA PHE A 141 5.75 3.29 -24.85
C PHE A 141 6.85 3.78 -23.89
N GLU A 142 8.01 3.12 -23.91
CA GLU A 142 9.19 3.61 -23.20
C GLU A 142 9.58 5.02 -23.68
N TRP A 143 9.31 5.37 -24.94
CA TRP A 143 9.60 6.67 -25.52
C TRP A 143 8.62 7.78 -25.05
N LEU A 144 7.33 7.48 -24.88
CA LEU A 144 6.34 8.45 -24.38
C LEU A 144 6.52 8.79 -22.88
N HIS A 145 7.09 7.88 -22.09
CA HIS A 145 7.57 8.21 -20.74
C HIS A 145 8.80 9.13 -20.70
N GLN A 146 9.41 9.45 -21.85
CA GLN A 146 10.61 10.31 -21.93
C GLN A 146 10.31 11.82 -22.01
N GLY A 147 9.04 12.22 -22.12
CA GLY A 147 8.66 13.61 -22.43
C GLY A 147 8.29 14.52 -21.26
N THR A 148 7.90 14.01 -20.09
CA THR A 148 7.16 14.83 -19.11
C THR A 148 7.83 15.04 -17.74
N SER A 149 8.97 14.41 -17.45
CA SER A 149 9.72 14.70 -16.21
C SER A 149 10.94 15.57 -16.51
N TRP A 150 10.79 16.89 -16.43
CA TRP A 150 11.89 17.86 -16.41
C TRP A 150 12.94 17.57 -15.30
N LEU A 151 12.60 16.74 -14.31
CA LEU A 151 13.47 16.25 -13.24
C LEU A 151 14.31 15.00 -13.60
N ARG A 152 14.19 14.42 -14.79
CA ARG A 152 15.12 13.36 -15.23
C ARG A 152 16.28 13.99 -15.97
N ILE A 153 17.44 14.09 -15.31
CA ILE A 153 18.68 14.47 -15.98
C ILE A 153 19.05 13.32 -16.92
N LYS A 154 18.85 13.52 -18.22
CA LYS A 154 19.30 12.59 -19.25
C LYS A 154 20.80 12.81 -19.46
N VAL A 155 21.63 11.94 -18.88
CA VAL A 155 23.04 11.85 -19.25
C VAL A 155 23.20 10.53 -20.00
N PRO A 156 23.13 10.50 -21.34
CA PRO A 156 23.29 9.27 -22.10
C PRO A 156 24.60 8.56 -21.70
N PRO A 157 24.62 7.24 -21.42
CA PRO A 157 23.54 6.25 -21.59
C PRO A 157 22.64 6.04 -20.35
N PHE A 158 22.82 6.79 -19.26
CA PHE A 158 22.14 6.55 -18.00
C PHE A 158 20.89 7.44 -17.82
N HIS A 159 19.73 6.81 -17.67
CA HIS A 159 18.52 7.48 -17.19
C HIS A 159 18.55 7.59 -15.66
N LEU A 160 19.17 8.66 -15.14
CA LEU A 160 19.17 8.93 -13.71
C LEU A 160 17.87 9.67 -13.34
N GLY A 161 16.86 8.90 -12.91
CA GLY A 161 15.78 9.46 -12.11
C GLY A 161 16.40 10.04 -10.83
N VAL A 162 16.08 11.30 -10.51
CA VAL A 162 16.54 11.94 -9.26
C VAL A 162 16.09 11.09 -8.07
N TRP A 163 14.87 10.56 -8.11
CA TRP A 163 14.31 9.70 -7.10
C TRP A 163 13.91 8.34 -7.70
N ARG A 164 14.11 7.26 -6.93
CA ARG A 164 13.53 5.94 -7.21
C ARG A 164 13.38 5.17 -5.89
N MET A 165 12.28 4.46 -5.73
CA MET A 165 12.16 3.48 -4.66
C MET A 165 12.87 2.19 -5.03
N SER A 166 13.72 1.72 -4.13
CA SER A 166 14.36 0.42 -4.20
C SER A 166 13.86 -0.40 -3.02
N CYS A 167 12.58 -0.81 -3.03
CA CYS A 167 11.92 -1.55 -1.94
C CYS A 167 12.46 -2.97 -1.75
N THR A 168 13.77 -3.12 -1.61
CA THR A 168 14.51 -4.37 -1.48
C THR A 168 14.45 -4.96 -0.08
N GLN A 169 14.16 -4.13 0.93
CA GLN A 169 14.06 -4.52 2.35
C GLN A 169 12.81 -3.94 3.02
N GLY A 170 11.81 -3.61 2.21
CA GLY A 170 10.50 -3.25 2.71
C GLY A 170 10.31 -1.80 3.16
N PRO A 171 9.06 -1.41 3.41
CA PRO A 171 8.71 -0.02 3.67
C PRO A 171 9.17 0.48 5.06
N LEU A 172 9.54 -0.42 5.97
CA LEU A 172 10.01 -0.08 7.32
C LEU A 172 11.49 0.31 7.35
N ASN A 173 12.29 -0.19 6.40
CA ASN A 173 13.67 0.24 6.24
C ASN A 173 13.74 1.32 5.16
N TRP A 174 13.39 2.56 5.55
CA TRP A 174 13.37 3.68 4.61
C TRP A 174 14.73 3.88 3.93
N ARG A 175 15.83 3.68 4.68
CA ARG A 175 17.18 3.84 4.19
C ARG A 175 17.43 2.91 3.01
N ALA A 176 17.10 1.63 3.15
CA ALA A 176 17.26 0.64 2.08
C ALA A 176 16.25 0.82 0.94
N SER A 177 15.08 1.39 1.25
CA SER A 177 14.02 1.66 0.27
C SER A 177 14.29 2.86 -0.65
N ILE A 178 15.31 3.67 -0.36
CA ILE A 178 15.68 4.83 -1.17
C ILE A 178 16.86 4.50 -2.07
N PHE A 179 16.78 4.92 -3.34
CA PHE A 179 17.87 4.84 -4.30
C PHE A 179 19.18 5.42 -3.73
N TRP A 180 20.25 4.62 -3.78
CA TRP A 180 21.50 4.91 -3.09
C TRP A 180 22.10 6.30 -3.41
N PRO A 181 22.19 6.74 -4.69
CA PRO A 181 22.68 8.08 -5.01
C PRO A 181 21.85 9.21 -4.40
N TYR A 182 20.52 9.09 -4.40
CA TYR A 182 19.64 10.10 -3.82
C TYR A 182 19.85 10.22 -2.31
N ARG A 183 19.97 9.08 -1.64
CA ARG A 183 20.29 9.02 -0.22
C ARG A 183 21.66 9.62 0.09
N LEU A 184 22.67 9.30 -0.72
CA LEU A 184 24.00 9.88 -0.57
C LEU A 184 23.97 11.40 -0.73
N CYS A 185 23.23 11.91 -1.72
CA CYS A 185 23.04 13.35 -1.92
C CYS A 185 22.34 14.02 -0.72
N LEU A 186 21.30 13.39 -0.17
CA LEU A 186 20.62 13.85 1.05
C LEU A 186 21.61 13.96 2.22
N TYR A 187 22.36 12.89 2.50
CA TYR A 187 23.33 12.85 3.59
C TYR A 187 24.46 13.86 3.37
N ALA A 188 25.04 13.92 2.17
CA ALA A 188 26.09 14.88 1.85
C ALA A 188 25.60 16.32 2.04
N THR A 189 24.38 16.63 1.61
CA THR A 189 23.78 17.97 1.79
C THR A 189 23.60 18.30 3.27
N MET A 190 23.07 17.35 4.07
CA MET A 190 22.93 17.52 5.52
C MET A 190 24.28 17.74 6.20
N PHE A 191 25.28 16.91 5.91
CA PHE A 191 26.63 17.04 6.49
C PHE A 191 27.30 18.35 6.08
N CYS A 192 27.19 18.77 4.81
CA CYS A 192 27.80 20.03 4.35
C CYS A 192 27.16 21.24 5.03
N VAL A 193 25.82 21.35 4.99
CA VAL A 193 25.11 22.50 5.56
C VAL A 193 25.29 22.56 7.07
N VAL A 194 25.05 21.45 7.77
CA VAL A 194 25.19 21.41 9.23
C VAL A 194 26.65 21.55 9.65
N GLY A 195 27.59 20.97 8.92
CA GLY A 195 29.02 21.07 9.20
C GLY A 195 29.54 22.51 9.10
N VAL A 196 29.18 23.24 8.05
CA VAL A 196 29.53 24.66 7.88
C VAL A 196 28.99 25.51 9.03
N ILE A 197 27.76 25.26 9.44
CA ILE A 197 27.08 26.00 10.50
C ILE A 197 27.66 25.66 11.88
N SER A 198 27.94 24.39 12.14
CA SER A 198 28.63 23.94 13.34
C SER A 198 30.05 24.52 13.44
N PHE A 199 30.78 24.64 12.33
CA PHE A 199 32.09 25.31 12.32
C PHE A 199 32.00 26.78 12.72
N GLY A 200 30.97 27.49 12.21
CA GLY A 200 30.67 28.86 12.64
C GLY A 200 30.36 28.95 14.14
N ALA A 201 29.55 28.03 14.66
CA ALA A 201 29.23 27.94 16.07
C ALA A 201 30.48 27.68 16.95
N VAL A 202 31.38 26.78 16.55
CA VAL A 202 32.67 26.55 17.24
C VAL A 202 33.52 27.82 17.26
N SER A 203 33.57 28.55 16.14
CA SER A 203 34.32 29.81 16.04
C SER A 203 33.80 30.87 17.01
N GLN A 204 32.51 30.81 17.36
CA GLN A 204 31.86 31.66 18.35
C GLN A 204 31.78 31.01 19.74
N LYS A 205 32.57 29.97 20.01
CA LYS A 205 32.64 29.24 21.29
C LYS A 205 31.33 28.56 21.72
N LEU A 206 30.40 28.31 20.79
CA LEU A 206 29.15 27.59 21.02
C LEU A 206 29.35 26.07 20.83
N TYR A 207 30.30 25.49 21.56
CA TYR A 207 30.76 24.10 21.37
C TYR A 207 29.63 23.06 21.49
N THR A 208 28.76 23.21 22.48
CA THR A 208 27.66 22.26 22.73
C THR A 208 26.67 22.21 21.57
N ILE A 209 26.28 23.36 21.03
CA ILE A 209 25.34 23.44 19.90
C ILE A 209 25.99 22.85 18.65
N ALA A 210 27.25 23.20 18.39
CA ALA A 210 28.00 22.67 17.25
C ALA A 210 28.10 21.14 17.30
N LEU A 211 28.47 20.59 18.46
CA LEU A 211 28.60 19.14 18.67
C LEU A 211 27.26 18.44 18.47
N LEU A 212 26.17 18.94 19.06
CA LEU A 212 24.88 18.29 19.02
C LEU A 212 24.20 18.37 17.65
N ASN A 213 24.48 19.42 16.87
CA ASN A 213 24.10 19.47 15.47
C ASN A 213 24.80 18.36 14.66
N VAL A 214 26.10 18.15 14.87
CA VAL A 214 26.85 17.05 14.21
C VAL A 214 26.32 15.69 14.67
N VAL A 215 26.11 15.50 15.97
CA VAL A 215 25.51 14.27 16.52
C VAL A 215 24.13 14.02 15.92
N GLY A 216 23.28 15.05 15.78
CA GLY A 216 21.98 14.93 15.14
C GLY A 216 22.07 14.36 13.72
N VAL A 217 22.99 14.87 12.89
CA VAL A 217 23.20 14.34 11.53
C VAL A 217 23.69 12.89 11.56
N ILE A 218 24.59 12.55 12.49
CA ILE A 218 25.06 11.17 12.68
C ILE A 218 23.89 10.25 13.07
N LEU A 219 23.08 10.64 14.07
CA LEU A 219 21.92 9.88 14.52
C LEU A 219 20.91 9.62 13.39
N PHE A 220 20.67 10.62 12.55
CA PHE A 220 19.84 10.47 11.36
C PHE A 220 20.46 9.50 10.34
N ALA A 221 21.75 9.64 10.04
CA ALA A 221 22.43 8.82 9.03
C ALA A 221 22.53 7.33 9.42
N VAL A 222 22.69 7.03 10.72
CA VAL A 222 22.82 5.67 11.25
C VAL A 222 21.49 5.01 11.62
N ASP A 223 20.36 5.70 11.46
CA ASP A 223 19.03 5.21 11.88
C ASP A 223 18.98 4.88 13.39
N ALA A 224 19.44 5.82 14.23
CA ALA A 224 19.50 5.59 15.68
C ALA A 224 18.11 5.57 16.35
N ALA A 225 17.06 6.10 15.71
CA ALA A 225 15.72 6.18 16.29
C ALA A 225 14.96 4.85 16.29
N GLY A 226 15.49 3.84 15.58
CA GLY A 226 14.84 2.54 15.40
C GLY A 226 13.65 2.57 14.43
N SER A 227 13.03 1.42 14.21
CA SER A 227 11.83 1.30 13.40
C SER A 227 10.65 1.99 14.09
N ASN A 228 9.99 2.92 13.41
CA ASN A 228 8.70 3.45 13.86
C ASN A 228 7.73 2.27 14.00
N THR A 229 6.98 2.24 15.10
CA THR A 229 5.91 1.25 15.37
C THR A 229 4.69 1.46 14.47
N TYR A 230 4.91 1.89 13.23
CA TYR A 230 3.92 2.14 12.19
C TYR A 230 2.95 0.97 12.01
N MET A 231 3.44 -0.28 12.13
CA MET A 231 2.58 -1.47 12.03
C MET A 231 1.45 -1.47 13.06
N ASN A 232 1.63 -0.81 14.19
CA ASN A 232 0.66 -0.74 15.27
C ASN A 232 -0.23 0.51 15.20
N ALA A 233 0.08 1.49 14.34
CA ALA A 233 -0.77 2.66 14.17
C ALA A 233 -2.08 2.29 13.44
N PRO A 234 -3.23 2.84 13.86
CA PRO A 234 -4.51 2.53 13.22
C PRO A 234 -4.57 3.20 11.84
N HIS A 235 -4.26 2.47 10.78
CA HIS A 235 -4.40 2.97 9.41
C HIS A 235 -5.85 2.89 8.98
N ILE A 236 -6.32 3.96 8.36
CA ILE A 236 -7.63 4.05 7.73
C ILE A 236 -7.42 4.05 6.22
N TYR A 237 -7.89 3.00 5.56
CA TYR A 237 -7.78 2.89 4.12
C TYR A 237 -9.04 3.45 3.47
N THR A 238 -8.87 4.35 2.51
CA THR A 238 -9.94 4.66 1.57
C THR A 238 -9.97 3.63 0.46
N ARG A 239 -11.10 3.51 -0.25
CA ARG A 239 -11.31 2.47 -1.27
C ARG A 239 -10.14 2.30 -2.24
N ASP A 240 -9.54 3.38 -2.72
CA ASP A 240 -8.50 3.33 -3.74
C ASP A 240 -7.11 2.90 -3.23
N SER A 241 -7.02 2.75 -1.92
CA SER A 241 -5.86 2.28 -1.16
C SER A 241 -6.19 1.06 -0.29
N LEU A 242 -7.41 0.52 -0.41
CA LEU A 242 -7.88 -0.56 0.44
C LEU A 242 -7.12 -1.84 0.13
N ARG A 243 -6.16 -2.14 1.02
CA ARG A 243 -5.26 -3.28 0.94
C ARG A 243 -5.74 -4.38 1.84
N ILE A 244 -5.93 -5.55 1.24
CA ILE A 244 -6.17 -6.79 1.93
C ILE A 244 -4.81 -7.42 2.16
N MET A 245 -4.36 -7.37 3.41
CA MET A 245 -3.11 -8.01 3.81
C MET A 245 -3.33 -9.52 3.82
N LEU A 246 -2.53 -10.23 3.03
CA LEU A 246 -2.58 -11.68 2.98
C LEU A 246 -1.63 -12.21 4.04
N HIS A 247 -2.14 -13.13 4.86
CA HIS A 247 -1.31 -13.80 5.84
C HIS A 247 -0.45 -14.85 5.16
N THR A 248 0.81 -14.50 4.94
CA THR A 248 1.82 -15.42 4.43
C THR A 248 2.76 -15.83 5.57
N ARG A 249 3.26 -17.08 5.53
CA ARG A 249 4.32 -17.53 6.45
C ARG A 249 5.70 -16.98 6.06
N HIS A 250 5.83 -16.47 4.85
CA HIS A 250 7.04 -15.86 4.34
C HIS A 250 7.09 -14.39 4.82
N LEU A 251 8.27 -13.86 5.12
CA LEU A 251 8.46 -12.46 5.52
C LEU A 251 8.00 -11.47 4.41
N GLU A 252 7.94 -11.99 3.20
CA GLU A 252 7.38 -11.37 2.01
C GLU A 252 5.84 -11.38 2.09
N GLY A 253 5.25 -10.23 2.45
CA GLY A 253 3.80 -10.05 2.43
C GLY A 253 3.31 -9.65 1.03
N HIS A 254 2.31 -10.36 0.55
CA HIS A 254 1.53 -9.89 -0.60
C HIS A 254 0.27 -9.20 -0.08
N CYS A 255 -0.13 -8.11 -0.72
CA CYS A 255 -1.43 -7.52 -0.47
C CYS A 255 -2.20 -7.35 -1.78
N TYR A 256 -3.52 -7.52 -1.71
CA TYR A 256 -4.39 -7.19 -2.83
C TYR A 256 -5.08 -5.86 -2.60
N VAL A 257 -5.08 -5.01 -3.61
CA VAL A 257 -5.86 -3.78 -3.62
C VAL A 257 -7.19 -4.10 -4.30
N LEU A 258 -8.29 -3.90 -3.57
CA LEU A 258 -9.62 -4.12 -4.11
C LEU A 258 -9.92 -3.18 -5.30
N PRO A 259 -10.73 -3.63 -6.26
CA PRO A 259 -11.00 -2.85 -7.45
C PRO A 259 -11.85 -1.61 -7.11
N CYS A 260 -11.68 -0.57 -7.89
CA CYS A 260 -12.50 0.64 -7.87
C CYS A 260 -12.84 1.07 -9.30
N ARG A 261 -13.82 1.96 -9.47
CA ARG A 261 -14.36 2.31 -10.79
C ARG A 261 -13.30 2.70 -11.84
N TYR A 262 -12.18 3.24 -11.38
CA TYR A 262 -11.08 3.70 -12.22
C TYR A 262 -9.83 2.81 -12.17
N ARG A 263 -9.80 1.75 -11.35
CA ARG A 263 -8.67 0.81 -11.23
C ARG A 263 -9.17 -0.60 -11.01
N GLY A 264 -8.67 -1.55 -11.77
CA GLY A 264 -8.96 -2.94 -11.48
C GLY A 264 -8.25 -3.51 -10.26
N PHE A 265 -8.44 -4.82 -10.06
CA PHE A 265 -7.83 -5.57 -8.98
C PHE A 265 -6.31 -5.57 -9.12
N ASP A 266 -5.57 -5.26 -8.07
CA ASP A 266 -4.11 -5.12 -8.14
C ASP A 266 -3.41 -5.92 -7.05
N ALA A 267 -2.23 -6.44 -7.36
CA ALA A 267 -1.34 -7.11 -6.42
C ALA A 267 -0.18 -6.17 -6.11
N LYS A 268 0.07 -5.95 -4.82
CA LYS A 268 1.14 -5.06 -4.34
C LYS A 268 2.05 -5.79 -3.38
N TRP A 269 3.33 -5.53 -3.53
CA TRP A 269 4.34 -5.97 -2.57
C TRP A 269 4.21 -5.22 -1.25
N GLN A 270 4.28 -5.94 -0.12
CA GLN A 270 4.36 -5.35 1.20
C GLN A 270 5.19 -6.21 2.16
N ASP A 271 6.35 -5.72 2.57
CA ASP A 271 7.15 -6.40 3.59
C ASP A 271 6.45 -6.37 4.97
N ASP A 272 6.47 -7.52 5.65
CA ASP A 272 5.97 -7.76 7.01
C ASP A 272 4.44 -7.72 7.25
N GLY A 273 3.70 -8.62 6.59
CA GLY A 273 2.30 -8.94 6.93
C GLY A 273 2.08 -10.24 7.73
N GLY A 274 3.15 -10.95 8.08
CA GLY A 274 3.06 -12.27 8.72
C GLY A 274 2.78 -12.19 10.22
N TYR A 275 1.66 -12.74 10.69
CA TYR A 275 1.51 -13.09 12.11
C TYR A 275 2.56 -14.14 12.47
N ARG A 276 3.62 -13.74 13.18
CA ARG A 276 4.70 -14.64 13.63
C ARG A 276 4.25 -15.73 14.61
N SER A 277 3.04 -15.64 15.15
CA SER A 277 2.47 -16.68 16.02
C SER A 277 1.67 -17.67 15.19
N GLY A 278 2.08 -18.93 15.11
CA GLY A 278 1.41 -20.02 14.38
C GLY A 278 -0.02 -20.39 14.85
N ARG A 279 -0.75 -19.47 15.50
CA ARG A 279 -2.17 -19.58 15.78
C ARG A 279 -2.94 -18.98 14.62
N LEU A 280 -3.86 -19.75 14.05
CA LEU A 280 -4.83 -19.24 13.08
C LEU A 280 -5.59 -18.07 13.74
N PRO A 281 -5.53 -16.86 13.17
CA PRO A 281 -6.30 -15.75 13.71
C PRO A 281 -7.79 -16.09 13.57
N ARG A 282 -8.58 -15.77 14.61
CA ARG A 282 -10.04 -15.86 14.52
C ARG A 282 -10.49 -14.89 13.43
N MET A 283 -11.01 -15.42 12.32
CA MET A 283 -11.30 -14.62 11.14
C MET A 283 -12.32 -13.50 11.45
N ASP A 284 -13.29 -13.75 12.34
CA ASP A 284 -14.25 -12.73 12.78
C ASP A 284 -13.57 -11.49 13.37
N LYS A 285 -12.49 -11.70 14.14
CA LYS A 285 -11.72 -10.59 14.72
C LYS A 285 -10.95 -9.84 13.64
N VAL A 286 -10.39 -10.56 12.67
CA VAL A 286 -9.68 -9.96 11.52
C VAL A 286 -10.66 -9.12 10.70
N MET A 287 -11.86 -9.65 10.43
CA MET A 287 -12.90 -8.97 9.68
C MET A 287 -13.45 -7.74 10.41
N ALA A 288 -13.66 -7.83 11.73
CA ALA A 288 -14.09 -6.69 12.54
C ALA A 288 -13.02 -5.58 12.60
N ASP A 289 -11.75 -5.95 12.82
CA ASP A 289 -10.63 -4.99 12.81
C ASP A 289 -10.47 -4.36 11.43
N PHE A 290 -10.56 -5.17 10.37
CA PHE A 290 -10.55 -4.70 8.98
C PHE A 290 -11.67 -3.69 8.71
N HIS A 291 -12.92 -4.02 9.06
CA HIS A 291 -14.05 -3.11 8.89
C HIS A 291 -13.86 -1.78 9.64
N SER A 292 -13.39 -1.82 10.89
CA SER A 292 -13.13 -0.63 11.70
C SER A 292 -12.07 0.31 11.10
N ARG A 293 -11.22 -0.22 10.23
CA ARG A 293 -10.12 0.48 9.54
C ARG A 293 -10.46 0.88 8.10
N THR A 294 -11.69 0.64 7.64
CA THR A 294 -12.13 1.02 6.29
C THR A 294 -13.04 2.24 6.32
N ILE A 295 -12.74 3.24 5.49
CA ILE A 295 -13.68 4.30 5.14
C ILE A 295 -14.04 4.16 3.67
N MET A 296 -15.26 3.72 3.43
CA MET A 296 -15.87 3.62 2.10
C MET A 296 -17.12 4.49 2.07
N SER A 297 -17.26 5.27 1.00
CA SER A 297 -18.52 5.99 0.73
C SER A 297 -19.64 5.03 0.32
N ASP A 298 -20.88 5.51 0.29
CA ASP A 298 -22.01 4.70 -0.17
C ASP A 298 -21.87 4.32 -1.66
N ASP A 299 -21.31 5.21 -2.49
CA ASP A 299 -20.94 4.93 -3.88
C ASP A 299 -19.87 3.84 -3.97
N ASP A 300 -18.91 3.86 -3.04
CA ASP A 300 -17.84 2.88 -2.99
C ASP A 300 -18.33 1.46 -2.71
N ILE A 301 -19.24 1.34 -1.74
CA ILE A 301 -19.90 0.09 -1.40
C ILE A 301 -20.77 -0.38 -2.56
N PHE A 302 -21.52 0.52 -3.18
CA PHE A 302 -22.41 0.20 -4.29
C PHE A 302 -21.65 -0.34 -5.51
N ASP A 303 -20.56 0.32 -5.91
CA ASP A 303 -19.74 -0.14 -7.02
C ASP A 303 -19.05 -1.48 -6.70
N LEU A 304 -18.59 -1.68 -5.44
CA LEU A 304 -18.00 -2.94 -5.02
C LEU A 304 -19.03 -4.08 -5.06
N ALA A 305 -20.25 -3.84 -4.57
CA ALA A 305 -21.36 -4.77 -4.65
C ALA A 305 -21.74 -5.09 -6.11
N SER A 306 -21.80 -4.07 -6.96
CA SER A 306 -22.14 -4.25 -8.38
C SER A 306 -21.10 -5.12 -9.09
N TRP A 307 -19.81 -4.91 -8.82
CA TRP A 307 -18.76 -5.79 -9.34
C TRP A 307 -18.89 -7.23 -8.81
N LEU A 308 -19.14 -7.43 -7.51
CA LEU A 308 -19.23 -8.77 -6.90
C LEU A 308 -20.43 -9.59 -7.38
N TYR A 309 -21.59 -8.95 -7.53
CA TYR A 309 -22.86 -9.64 -7.79
C TYR A 309 -23.31 -9.56 -9.26
N ILE A 310 -22.85 -8.56 -10.01
CA ILE A 310 -23.17 -8.36 -11.43
C ILE A 310 -21.87 -8.14 -12.21
N PRO A 311 -20.97 -9.14 -12.25
CA PRO A 311 -19.67 -8.99 -12.91
C PRO A 311 -19.79 -8.67 -14.41
N GLU A 312 -20.92 -8.96 -15.03
CA GLU A 312 -21.13 -8.74 -16.47
C GLU A 312 -21.42 -7.27 -16.83
N ASP A 313 -21.73 -6.41 -15.86
CA ASP A 313 -22.05 -5.00 -16.11
C ASP A 313 -20.85 -4.22 -16.69
N ASP A 314 -21.04 -3.67 -17.89
CA ASP A 314 -20.02 -2.94 -18.63
C ASP A 314 -19.59 -1.64 -17.95
N ASN A 315 -20.42 -1.06 -17.08
CA ASN A 315 -20.05 0.11 -16.28
C ASN A 315 -18.86 -0.18 -15.34
N TYR A 316 -18.62 -1.46 -15.04
CA TYR A 316 -17.57 -1.93 -14.14
C TYR A 316 -16.46 -2.69 -14.87
N ARG A 317 -16.32 -2.51 -16.19
CA ARG A 317 -15.28 -3.17 -16.99
C ARG A 317 -13.87 -2.95 -16.47
N THR A 318 -13.54 -1.75 -16.01
CA THR A 318 -12.22 -1.46 -15.43
C THR A 318 -11.96 -2.23 -14.14
N MET A 319 -12.99 -2.47 -13.32
CA MET A 319 -12.88 -3.23 -12.07
C MET A 319 -12.55 -4.71 -12.32
N ARG A 320 -13.02 -5.26 -13.45
CA ARG A 320 -12.72 -6.62 -13.89
C ARG A 320 -11.28 -6.84 -14.34
N THR A 321 -10.58 -5.80 -14.76
CA THR A 321 -9.28 -5.97 -15.42
C THR A 321 -8.17 -6.01 -14.37
N PRO A 322 -7.51 -7.15 -14.09
CA PRO A 322 -6.38 -7.14 -13.17
C PRO A 322 -5.29 -6.18 -13.68
N VAL A 323 -4.82 -5.29 -12.80
CA VAL A 323 -3.79 -4.30 -13.10
C VAL A 323 -2.39 -4.90 -12.98
N CYS A 324 -2.26 -5.91 -12.13
CA CYS A 324 -1.07 -6.72 -11.98
C CYS A 324 -0.84 -7.61 -13.21
N ALA A 325 0.43 -7.89 -13.50
CA ALA A 325 0.77 -8.88 -14.50
C ALA A 325 0.31 -10.24 -13.99
N ASN A 326 -0.23 -11.04 -14.90
CA ASN A 326 -0.30 -12.45 -14.62
C ASN A 326 1.12 -12.97 -14.53
N LYS A 327 1.39 -13.81 -13.55
CA LYS A 327 2.61 -14.62 -13.49
C LYS A 327 2.79 -15.50 -14.75
N LYS A 328 1.80 -15.57 -15.64
CA LYS A 328 1.89 -16.13 -17.00
C LYS A 328 2.99 -15.51 -17.86
N ASP A 329 3.31 -14.22 -17.71
CA ASP A 329 4.37 -13.61 -18.53
C ASP A 329 5.77 -14.16 -18.17
N THR A 330 5.89 -14.81 -17.01
CA THR A 330 7.12 -15.47 -16.53
C THR A 330 7.02 -17.01 -16.47
N LEU A 331 5.82 -17.59 -16.33
CA LEU A 331 5.57 -19.03 -16.35
C LEU A 331 4.73 -19.44 -17.57
N LYS A 332 5.23 -20.41 -18.34
CA LYS A 332 4.61 -20.96 -19.56
C LYS A 332 3.18 -21.48 -19.43
N ASN A 333 2.64 -21.62 -18.20
CA ASN A 333 1.34 -22.23 -17.93
C ASN A 333 0.37 -21.23 -17.29
N ASP A 334 -0.89 -21.37 -17.64
CA ASP A 334 -1.98 -20.54 -17.13
C ASP A 334 -2.15 -20.70 -15.61
N VAL A 335 -1.78 -19.67 -14.84
CA VAL A 335 -1.94 -19.70 -13.38
C VAL A 335 -3.42 -19.58 -13.00
N HIS A 336 -3.90 -20.52 -12.19
CA HIS A 336 -5.29 -20.59 -11.74
C HIS A 336 -5.64 -19.45 -10.77
N LEU A 337 -6.82 -18.85 -10.94
CA LEU A 337 -7.32 -17.79 -10.05
C LEU A 337 -7.86 -18.30 -8.70
N ILE A 338 -8.14 -19.61 -8.60
CA ILE A 338 -8.65 -20.23 -7.37
C ILE A 338 -7.47 -20.48 -6.43
N ALA A 339 -7.09 -19.42 -5.73
CA ALA A 339 -6.00 -19.40 -4.79
C ALA A 339 -6.47 -18.84 -3.46
N SER A 340 -5.92 -19.36 -2.36
CA SER A 340 -6.28 -18.94 -0.99
C SER A 340 -6.18 -17.43 -0.79
N SER A 341 -5.17 -16.80 -1.40
CA SER A 341 -5.01 -15.36 -1.31
C SER A 341 -6.17 -14.57 -1.96
N ILE A 342 -6.57 -14.94 -3.19
CA ILE A 342 -7.66 -14.24 -3.89
C ILE A 342 -8.97 -14.51 -3.16
N MET A 343 -9.21 -15.76 -2.75
CA MET A 343 -10.46 -16.12 -2.08
C MET A 343 -10.62 -15.37 -0.76
N LEU A 344 -9.53 -15.21 0.01
CA LEU A 344 -9.53 -14.37 1.21
C LEU A 344 -9.88 -12.91 0.87
N ALA A 345 -9.33 -12.37 -0.22
CA ALA A 345 -9.59 -11.01 -0.63
C ALA A 345 -11.04 -10.79 -1.10
N LEU A 346 -11.60 -11.74 -1.85
CA LEU A 346 -13.01 -11.69 -2.27
C LEU A 346 -13.95 -11.83 -1.07
N TRP A 347 -13.62 -12.71 -0.12
CA TRP A 347 -14.41 -12.86 1.10
C TRP A 347 -14.39 -11.57 1.96
N GLN A 348 -13.24 -10.91 2.09
CA GLN A 348 -13.15 -9.60 2.75
C GLN A 348 -13.93 -8.51 2.01
N ALA A 349 -13.91 -8.51 0.67
CA ALA A 349 -14.71 -7.58 -0.13
C ALA A 349 -16.21 -7.79 0.10
N GLU A 350 -16.67 -9.04 0.08
CA GLU A 350 -18.06 -9.40 0.36
C GLU A 350 -18.49 -8.98 1.77
N TYR A 351 -17.64 -9.21 2.77
CA TYR A 351 -17.92 -8.82 4.14
C TYR A 351 -18.09 -7.30 4.29
N LEU A 352 -17.27 -6.48 3.62
CA LEU A 352 -17.43 -5.02 3.64
C LEU A 352 -18.78 -4.57 3.08
N VAL A 353 -19.21 -5.20 1.98
CA VAL A 353 -20.52 -4.94 1.37
C VAL A 353 -21.64 -5.34 2.31
N MET A 354 -21.55 -6.53 2.91
CA MET A 354 -22.53 -7.02 3.88
C MET A 354 -22.68 -6.10 5.09
N MET A 355 -21.56 -5.64 5.68
CA MET A 355 -21.59 -4.73 6.84
C MET A 355 -22.27 -3.38 6.53
N ARG A 356 -22.48 -3.08 5.25
CA ARG A 356 -23.15 -1.88 4.75
C ARG A 356 -24.44 -2.19 3.99
N LYS A 357 -25.07 -3.36 4.21
CA LYS A 357 -26.31 -3.82 3.56
C LYS A 357 -27.40 -2.74 3.42
N ARG A 358 -27.64 -1.95 4.48
CA ARG A 358 -28.65 -0.88 4.49
C ARG A 358 -28.48 0.15 3.36
N VAL A 359 -27.23 0.38 2.92
CA VAL A 359 -26.93 1.27 1.80
C VAL A 359 -27.47 0.68 0.49
N LEU A 360 -27.36 -0.64 0.31
CA LEU A 360 -27.87 -1.34 -0.86
C LEU A 360 -29.40 -1.32 -0.88
N GLU A 361 -30.04 -1.65 0.26
CA GLU A 361 -31.51 -1.64 0.41
C GLU A 361 -32.13 -0.30 0.01
N LYS A 362 -31.47 0.82 0.37
CA LYS A 362 -31.94 2.18 0.07
C LYS A 362 -31.82 2.54 -1.42
N ARG A 363 -30.76 2.07 -2.10
CA ARG A 363 -30.41 2.55 -3.45
C ARG A 363 -30.88 1.63 -4.56
N ARG A 364 -30.79 0.31 -4.37
CA ARG A 364 -31.09 -0.70 -5.39
C ARG A 364 -31.45 -2.03 -4.70
N SER A 365 -32.74 -2.29 -4.55
CA SER A 365 -33.25 -3.47 -3.86
C SER A 365 -32.92 -4.80 -4.57
N ASP A 366 -32.57 -4.76 -5.85
CA ASP A 366 -32.11 -5.93 -6.61
C ASP A 366 -30.71 -6.38 -6.18
N LEU A 367 -29.77 -5.48 -5.87
CA LEU A 367 -28.47 -5.85 -5.32
C LEU A 367 -28.58 -6.51 -3.95
N ASP A 368 -29.54 -6.08 -3.13
CA ASP A 368 -29.84 -6.73 -1.86
C ASP A 368 -30.32 -8.18 -2.06
N ILE A 369 -31.18 -8.39 -3.06
CA ILE A 369 -31.61 -9.73 -3.44
C ILE A 369 -30.42 -10.55 -3.95
N LEU A 370 -29.60 -9.96 -4.81
CA LEU A 370 -28.43 -10.62 -5.38
C LEU A 370 -27.35 -10.94 -4.34
N MET A 371 -27.28 -10.23 -3.22
CA MET A 371 -26.39 -10.61 -2.11
C MET A 371 -26.70 -12.02 -1.58
N GLY A 372 -27.98 -12.43 -1.60
CA GLY A 372 -28.40 -13.80 -1.27
C GLY A 372 -27.90 -14.87 -2.24
N THR A 373 -27.36 -14.48 -3.41
CA THR A 373 -26.73 -15.43 -4.35
C THR A 373 -25.33 -15.84 -3.91
N LEU A 374 -24.62 -15.07 -3.08
CA LEU A 374 -23.30 -15.48 -2.59
C LEU A 374 -23.34 -15.93 -1.13
N ARG A 375 -24.34 -15.50 -0.35
CA ARG A 375 -24.39 -15.75 1.09
C ARG A 375 -25.64 -16.51 1.50
N SER A 376 -25.46 -17.52 2.35
CA SER A 376 -26.57 -18.27 2.91
C SER A 376 -27.30 -17.44 3.97
N ALA A 377 -28.63 -17.50 3.97
CA ALA A 377 -29.44 -17.00 5.08
C ALA A 377 -29.16 -17.79 6.38
N LYS A 378 -28.71 -19.05 6.26
CA LYS A 378 -28.35 -19.90 7.39
C LYS A 378 -26.98 -19.49 7.93
N GLY A 379 -26.92 -19.08 9.20
CA GLY A 379 -25.67 -18.78 9.90
C GLY A 379 -25.18 -17.34 9.82
N SER A 380 -25.65 -16.54 8.85
CA SER A 380 -25.26 -15.12 8.71
C SER A 380 -25.96 -14.19 9.70
N GLY A 381 -27.03 -14.63 10.35
CA GLY A 381 -27.85 -13.80 11.26
C GLY A 381 -28.63 -12.70 10.55
N LEU A 382 -28.64 -12.69 9.20
CA LEU A 382 -29.33 -11.70 8.38
C LEU A 382 -30.62 -12.29 7.82
N ASN A 383 -31.69 -11.48 7.84
CA ASN A 383 -32.92 -11.80 7.12
C ASN A 383 -32.70 -11.51 5.62
N MET A 384 -32.18 -12.49 4.90
CA MET A 384 -31.99 -12.44 3.46
C MET A 384 -33.11 -13.20 2.77
N LYS A 385 -33.58 -12.70 1.62
CA LYS A 385 -34.56 -13.41 0.82
C LYS A 385 -33.91 -14.69 0.27
N PRO A 386 -34.59 -15.85 0.32
CA PRO A 386 -34.05 -17.08 -0.23
C PRO A 386 -33.80 -16.87 -1.72
N GLN A 387 -32.55 -17.04 -2.11
CA GLN A 387 -32.09 -17.03 -3.50
C GLN A 387 -31.26 -18.28 -3.72
N LYS A 388 -31.15 -18.69 -4.99
CA LYS A 388 -30.19 -19.71 -5.38
C LYS A 388 -28.79 -19.19 -5.06
N GLN A 389 -28.10 -19.87 -4.15
CA GLN A 389 -26.73 -19.52 -3.81
C GLN A 389 -25.79 -20.16 -4.83
N ILE A 390 -24.93 -19.34 -5.46
CA ILE A 390 -23.86 -19.76 -6.37
C ILE A 390 -23.03 -20.83 -5.66
N GLY A 391 -23.00 -22.01 -6.26
CA GLY A 391 -22.30 -23.17 -5.75
C GLY A 391 -23.15 -24.18 -4.98
N SER A 392 -24.47 -23.97 -4.89
CA SER A 392 -25.41 -24.98 -4.37
C SER A 392 -25.53 -26.21 -5.27
N GLY A 393 -25.44 -26.04 -6.60
CA GLY A 393 -25.55 -27.12 -7.58
C GLY A 393 -26.98 -27.66 -7.72
N ASP A 394 -27.92 -26.85 -8.23
CA ASP A 394 -29.36 -27.17 -8.23
C ASP A 394 -29.82 -28.35 -9.13
N ASP A 395 -29.00 -28.85 -10.05
CA ASP A 395 -29.43 -29.85 -11.04
C ASP A 395 -29.14 -31.30 -10.60
N GLY A 396 -29.14 -31.59 -9.29
CA GLY A 396 -28.58 -32.83 -8.76
C GLY A 396 -27.05 -32.93 -8.91
N ARG A 397 -26.40 -31.81 -9.30
CA ARG A 397 -24.95 -31.64 -9.42
C ARG A 397 -24.35 -31.01 -8.16
N ALA A 398 -24.90 -31.36 -6.99
CA ALA A 398 -24.29 -31.05 -5.70
C ALA A 398 -22.84 -31.60 -5.69
N GLY A 399 -21.95 -30.92 -4.97
CA GLY A 399 -20.52 -31.22 -5.04
C GLY A 399 -19.84 -30.56 -6.23
N ILE A 400 -19.38 -31.33 -7.22
CA ILE A 400 -18.49 -30.80 -8.26
C ILE A 400 -19.15 -29.73 -9.15
N GLY A 401 -20.45 -29.87 -9.45
CA GLY A 401 -21.17 -28.87 -10.24
C GLY A 401 -21.25 -27.52 -9.53
N GLY A 402 -21.54 -27.54 -8.24
CA GLY A 402 -21.50 -26.35 -7.38
C GLY A 402 -20.10 -25.72 -7.33
N TYR A 403 -19.05 -26.53 -7.18
CA TYR A 403 -17.68 -26.03 -7.24
C TYR A 403 -17.40 -25.32 -8.58
N ARG A 404 -17.74 -25.94 -9.71
CA ARG A 404 -17.53 -25.35 -11.05
C ARG A 404 -18.29 -24.04 -11.23
N GLU A 405 -19.53 -23.96 -10.75
CA GLU A 405 -20.32 -22.72 -10.77
C GLU A 405 -19.63 -21.60 -9.99
N ALA A 406 -19.14 -21.89 -8.78
CA ALA A 406 -18.43 -20.93 -7.95
C ALA A 406 -17.10 -20.48 -8.60
N VAL A 407 -16.36 -21.42 -9.20
CA VAL A 407 -15.13 -21.10 -9.95
C VAL A 407 -15.43 -20.22 -11.16
N ALA A 408 -16.46 -20.56 -11.96
CA ALA A 408 -16.86 -19.75 -13.12
C ALA A 408 -17.18 -18.31 -12.70
N HIS A 409 -17.88 -18.13 -11.58
CA HIS A 409 -18.17 -16.80 -11.03
C HIS A 409 -16.90 -16.01 -10.72
N VAL A 410 -15.89 -16.63 -10.09
CA VAL A 410 -14.59 -16.00 -9.86
C VAL A 410 -13.94 -15.55 -11.16
N TYR A 411 -13.92 -16.37 -12.21
CA TYR A 411 -13.34 -15.98 -13.50
C TYR A 411 -14.05 -14.79 -14.13
N LYS A 412 -15.39 -14.74 -14.04
CA LYS A 412 -16.19 -13.61 -14.50
C LYS A 412 -15.83 -12.30 -13.79
N LEU A 413 -15.56 -12.33 -12.48
CA LEU A 413 -15.12 -11.14 -11.72
C LEU A 413 -13.84 -10.52 -12.27
N PHE A 414 -12.97 -11.33 -12.87
CA PHE A 414 -11.71 -10.89 -13.48
C PHE A 414 -11.80 -10.74 -15.00
N GLY A 415 -13.01 -10.68 -15.55
CA GLY A 415 -13.26 -10.48 -16.98
C GLY A 415 -12.69 -11.60 -17.85
N ARG A 416 -12.52 -12.80 -17.30
CA ARG A 416 -12.05 -13.97 -18.04
C ARG A 416 -13.23 -14.87 -18.33
N SER A 417 -13.24 -15.46 -19.52
CA SER A 417 -14.10 -16.60 -19.79
C SER A 417 -13.78 -17.69 -18.78
N ALA A 418 -14.83 -18.33 -18.26
CA ALA A 418 -14.64 -19.54 -17.50
C ALA A 418 -13.88 -20.54 -18.40
N PRO A 419 -12.95 -21.32 -17.83
CA PRO A 419 -12.36 -22.44 -18.55
C PRO A 419 -13.48 -23.36 -19.06
N ALA A 420 -13.24 -24.07 -20.16
CA ALA A 420 -14.18 -25.08 -20.63
C ALA A 420 -14.46 -26.11 -19.51
N GLU A 421 -15.63 -26.76 -19.52
CA GLU A 421 -15.98 -27.73 -18.45
C GLU A 421 -14.96 -28.88 -18.31
N ASP A 422 -14.29 -29.22 -19.41
CA ASP A 422 -13.25 -30.25 -19.51
C ASP A 422 -11.83 -29.74 -19.23
N ASP A 423 -11.66 -28.44 -18.96
CA ASP A 423 -10.36 -27.85 -18.67
C ASP A 423 -9.89 -28.31 -17.27
N GLU A 424 -8.58 -28.56 -17.13
CA GLU A 424 -7.95 -29.01 -15.88
C GLU A 424 -8.19 -28.04 -14.70
N VAL A 425 -8.55 -26.80 -15.03
CA VAL A 425 -8.97 -25.76 -14.08
C VAL A 425 -10.27 -26.14 -13.34
N MET A 426 -11.23 -26.70 -14.08
CA MET A 426 -12.58 -27.06 -13.60
C MET A 426 -12.66 -28.52 -13.15
N ALA A 427 -11.72 -29.35 -13.63
CA ALA A 427 -11.57 -30.76 -13.30
C ALA A 427 -10.13 -31.02 -12.76
N PRO A 428 -9.92 -31.01 -11.44
CA PRO A 428 -8.58 -31.22 -10.89
C PRO A 428 -7.98 -32.54 -11.39
N THR A 429 -6.76 -32.48 -11.93
CA THR A 429 -6.04 -33.65 -12.47
C THR A 429 -5.07 -34.31 -11.47
N SER A 430 -5.07 -33.85 -10.22
CA SER A 430 -4.22 -34.37 -9.15
C SER A 430 -4.68 -35.77 -8.72
N LYS A 431 -3.79 -36.58 -8.13
CA LYS A 431 -4.21 -37.83 -7.49
C LYS A 431 -4.98 -37.49 -6.20
N PRO A 432 -6.06 -38.22 -5.86
CA PRO A 432 -6.75 -38.00 -4.60
C PRO A 432 -5.81 -38.24 -3.41
N PRO A 433 -5.97 -37.49 -2.31
CA PRO A 433 -5.13 -37.64 -1.15
C PRO A 433 -5.42 -38.97 -0.45
N ARG A 434 -4.38 -39.65 0.04
CA ARG A 434 -4.55 -40.90 0.81
C ARG A 434 -5.23 -40.68 2.17
N LYS A 435 -5.13 -39.45 2.70
CA LYS A 435 -5.76 -39.00 3.94
C LYS A 435 -6.12 -37.53 3.75
N SER A 436 -7.32 -37.16 4.20
CA SER A 436 -7.78 -35.79 4.26
C SER A 436 -7.62 -35.25 5.67
N VAL A 437 -7.29 -33.97 5.78
CA VAL A 437 -7.34 -33.22 7.04
C VAL A 437 -8.77 -33.00 7.53
N VAL A 438 -9.78 -33.19 6.68
CA VAL A 438 -11.19 -33.19 7.05
C VAL A 438 -11.59 -34.63 7.36
N SER A 439 -11.75 -34.93 8.66
CA SER A 439 -12.03 -36.29 9.16
C SER A 439 -13.34 -36.89 8.66
N GLU A 440 -14.29 -36.05 8.29
CA GLU A 440 -15.64 -36.40 7.88
C GLU A 440 -15.73 -36.84 6.41
N LEU A 441 -14.68 -36.64 5.61
CA LEU A 441 -14.65 -37.05 4.21
C LEU A 441 -14.26 -38.52 4.09
N ILE A 442 -15.16 -39.33 3.53
CA ILE A 442 -14.87 -40.70 3.09
C ILE A 442 -13.91 -40.60 1.90
N TYR A 443 -12.81 -41.36 1.92
CA TYR A 443 -11.78 -41.34 0.89
C TYR A 443 -12.29 -41.90 -0.43
N PRO A 444 -12.52 -41.07 -1.46
CA PRO A 444 -12.92 -41.58 -2.75
C PRO A 444 -11.67 -41.92 -3.58
N ASP A 445 -11.81 -42.91 -4.45
CA ASP A 445 -10.73 -43.36 -5.34
C ASP A 445 -10.48 -42.36 -6.49
N ASP A 446 -11.39 -41.40 -6.68
CA ASP A 446 -11.34 -40.41 -7.73
C ASP A 446 -11.25 -38.97 -7.19
N ILE A 447 -10.48 -38.14 -7.90
CA ILE A 447 -10.23 -36.75 -7.53
C ILE A 447 -11.47 -35.87 -7.73
N ILE A 448 -12.34 -36.20 -8.70
CA ILE A 448 -13.56 -35.43 -8.96
C ILE A 448 -14.55 -35.65 -7.80
N GLU A 449 -14.71 -36.90 -7.37
CA GLU A 449 -15.53 -37.24 -6.20
C GLU A 449 -14.98 -36.59 -4.92
N TYR A 450 -13.66 -36.64 -4.69
CA TYR A 450 -13.02 -35.95 -3.56
C TYR A 450 -13.31 -34.45 -3.60
N THR A 451 -13.16 -33.83 -4.77
CA THR A 451 -13.40 -32.39 -4.95
C THR A 451 -14.85 -32.03 -4.66
N GLY A 452 -15.81 -32.83 -5.15
CA GLY A 452 -17.22 -32.63 -4.91
C GLY A 452 -17.60 -32.81 -3.43
N ALA A 453 -17.05 -33.83 -2.76
CA ALA A 453 -17.27 -34.07 -1.34
C ALA A 453 -16.68 -32.94 -0.49
N LEU A 454 -15.44 -32.53 -0.76
CA LEU A 454 -14.78 -31.41 -0.08
C LEU A 454 -15.54 -30.09 -0.30
N TRP A 455 -15.96 -29.80 -1.52
CA TRP A 455 -16.77 -28.61 -1.80
C TRP A 455 -18.08 -28.62 -1.00
N THR A 456 -18.79 -29.74 -1.00
CA THR A 456 -20.06 -29.88 -0.25
C THR A 456 -19.84 -29.61 1.23
N TYR A 457 -18.79 -30.19 1.81
CA TYR A 457 -18.41 -29.94 3.20
C TYR A 457 -18.14 -28.45 3.46
N CYS A 458 -17.28 -27.82 2.65
CA CYS A 458 -16.95 -26.40 2.80
C CYS A 458 -18.18 -25.50 2.64
N PHE A 459 -19.01 -25.76 1.63
CA PHE A 459 -20.19 -24.96 1.33
C PHE A 459 -21.26 -25.06 2.43
N GLN A 460 -21.45 -26.24 3.02
CA GLN A 460 -22.38 -26.41 4.14
C GLN A 460 -21.85 -25.83 5.46
N SER A 461 -20.53 -25.80 5.63
CA SER A 461 -19.88 -25.34 6.86
C SER A 461 -19.65 -23.83 6.90
N GLN A 462 -19.64 -23.16 5.74
CA GLN A 462 -19.33 -21.75 5.62
C GLN A 462 -20.57 -20.93 5.25
N GLU A 463 -20.55 -19.66 5.62
CA GLU A 463 -21.68 -18.74 5.47
C GLU A 463 -21.84 -18.17 4.04
N SER A 464 -20.77 -18.17 3.24
CA SER A 464 -20.76 -17.63 1.88
C SER A 464 -19.94 -18.46 0.90
N THR A 465 -20.18 -18.26 -0.39
CA THR A 465 -19.47 -18.94 -1.49
C THR A 465 -17.97 -18.61 -1.47
N PHE A 466 -17.57 -17.37 -1.18
CA PHE A 466 -16.15 -17.03 -1.07
C PHE A 466 -15.50 -17.58 0.20
N ALA A 467 -16.21 -17.61 1.33
CA ALA A 467 -15.74 -18.27 2.53
C ALA A 467 -15.55 -19.79 2.31
N ALA A 468 -16.49 -20.42 1.61
CA ALA A 468 -16.42 -21.83 1.21
C ALA A 468 -15.24 -22.09 0.26
N LEU A 469 -15.04 -21.25 -0.76
CA LEU A 469 -13.88 -21.35 -1.65
C LEU A 469 -12.55 -21.14 -0.92
N PHE A 470 -12.49 -20.19 0.01
CA PHE A 470 -11.30 -19.99 0.83
C PHE A 470 -11.00 -21.24 1.68
N ALA A 471 -11.99 -21.76 2.40
CA ALA A 471 -11.84 -23.00 3.17
C ALA A 471 -11.43 -24.18 2.26
N PHE A 472 -12.06 -24.33 1.11
CA PHE A 472 -11.72 -25.33 0.10
C PHE A 472 -10.24 -25.24 -0.30
N THR A 473 -9.75 -24.04 -0.66
CA THR A 473 -8.34 -23.88 -1.05
C THR A 473 -7.37 -24.21 0.09
N MET A 474 -7.73 -23.93 1.34
CA MET A 474 -6.91 -24.25 2.50
C MET A 474 -6.82 -25.76 2.75
N TYR A 475 -7.96 -26.46 2.72
CA TYR A 475 -7.99 -27.92 2.86
C TYR A 475 -7.32 -28.62 1.69
N TRP A 476 -7.60 -28.17 0.46
CA TRP A 476 -6.93 -28.66 -0.75
C TRP A 476 -5.42 -28.56 -0.64
N GLN A 477 -4.91 -27.39 -0.24
CA GLN A 477 -3.47 -27.17 -0.10
C GLN A 477 -2.87 -28.03 1.02
N ALA A 478 -3.62 -28.32 2.09
CA ALA A 478 -3.15 -29.20 3.15
C ALA A 478 -3.09 -30.68 2.72
N ASP A 479 -4.04 -31.12 1.91
CA ASP A 479 -4.16 -32.52 1.49
C ASP A 479 -3.30 -32.87 0.27
N ILE A 480 -3.28 -31.98 -0.72
CA ILE A 480 -2.66 -32.22 -2.04
C ILE A 480 -1.42 -31.36 -2.26
N GLY A 481 -1.30 -30.23 -1.58
CA GLY A 481 -0.19 -29.28 -1.75
C GLY A 481 -0.40 -28.25 -2.85
N THR A 482 0.62 -27.42 -3.08
CA THR A 482 0.66 -26.45 -4.19
C THR A 482 1.36 -27.06 -5.39
N ASP A 483 0.63 -27.27 -6.49
CA ASP A 483 1.21 -27.74 -7.75
C ASP A 483 1.49 -26.55 -8.69
N ILE A 484 2.64 -25.91 -8.50
CA ILE A 484 3.07 -24.75 -9.29
C ILE A 484 3.21 -25.13 -10.77
N SER A 485 3.61 -26.37 -11.07
CA SER A 485 3.80 -26.84 -12.45
C SER A 485 2.49 -26.87 -13.23
N ARG A 486 1.37 -27.13 -12.55
CA ARG A 486 0.01 -27.09 -13.09
C ARG A 486 -0.70 -25.77 -12.82
N GLY A 487 0.04 -24.69 -12.55
CA GLY A 487 -0.56 -23.37 -12.35
C GLY A 487 -1.31 -23.18 -11.03
N ARG A 488 -1.29 -24.14 -10.09
CA ARG A 488 -1.89 -23.99 -8.75
C ARG A 488 -0.90 -23.29 -7.81
N HIS A 489 -1.00 -21.96 -7.79
CA HIS A 489 -0.17 -21.10 -6.95
C HIS A 489 -1.01 -20.41 -5.86
N GLY A 490 -0.47 -20.27 -4.66
CA GLY A 490 -1.14 -19.55 -3.56
C GLY A 490 -1.32 -18.05 -3.83
N PHE A 491 -0.54 -17.48 -4.74
CA PHE A 491 -0.51 -16.05 -5.13
C PHE A 491 -0.48 -15.92 -6.66
N PRO A 492 -1.63 -16.00 -7.33
CA PRO A 492 -1.67 -16.09 -8.79
C PRO A 492 -1.39 -14.76 -9.50
N PHE A 493 -1.48 -13.64 -8.77
CA PHE A 493 -1.11 -12.33 -9.25
C PHE A 493 0.20 -11.86 -8.60
N GLU A 494 1.07 -11.27 -9.41
CA GLU A 494 2.33 -10.68 -8.95
C GLU A 494 2.35 -9.18 -9.24
N ASP A 495 3.02 -8.43 -8.37
CA ASP A 495 3.23 -7.00 -8.61
C ASP A 495 4.17 -6.85 -9.82
N VAL A 496 3.74 -6.07 -10.83
CA VAL A 496 4.54 -5.81 -12.04
C VAL A 496 5.83 -5.10 -11.68
N ASP A 497 5.75 -4.18 -10.72
CA ASP A 497 6.84 -3.30 -10.34
C ASP A 497 7.06 -3.38 -8.83
N ARG A 498 8.26 -3.79 -8.41
CA ARG A 498 8.71 -3.62 -7.00
C ARG A 498 8.98 -2.15 -6.63
N ASP A 499 8.72 -1.21 -7.54
CA ASP A 499 8.90 0.22 -7.31
C ASP A 499 7.87 0.81 -6.32
N GLY A 500 6.93 -0.01 -5.83
CA GLY A 500 5.93 0.38 -4.83
C GLY A 500 4.84 1.29 -5.41
N ASP A 501 3.96 1.79 -4.55
CA ASP A 501 2.96 2.81 -4.90
C ASP A 501 3.09 4.05 -3.99
N ILE A 502 2.18 5.02 -4.16
CA ILE A 502 2.14 6.23 -3.34
C ILE A 502 1.95 5.94 -1.84
N VAL A 503 1.29 4.83 -1.49
CA VAL A 503 1.14 4.44 -0.08
C VAL A 503 2.47 3.97 0.47
N THR A 504 3.17 3.09 -0.25
CA THR A 504 4.52 2.65 0.09
C THR A 504 5.48 3.85 0.22
N TRP A 505 5.35 4.84 -0.67
CA TRP A 505 6.08 6.11 -0.61
C TRP A 505 5.89 6.82 0.74
N HIS A 506 4.64 6.98 1.18
CA HIS A 506 4.31 7.66 2.44
C HIS A 506 4.90 6.93 3.65
N ILE A 507 4.86 5.60 3.65
CA ILE A 507 5.40 4.81 4.76
C ILE A 507 6.91 5.03 4.91
N ILE A 508 7.66 4.96 3.80
CA ILE A 508 9.10 5.18 3.74
C ILE A 508 9.45 6.58 4.26
N TRP A 509 8.82 7.61 3.72
CA TRP A 509 9.13 8.99 4.08
C TRP A 509 8.75 9.34 5.51
N ARG A 510 7.69 8.74 6.06
CA ARG A 510 7.33 8.95 7.45
C ARG A 510 8.38 8.38 8.41
N GLN A 511 8.97 7.22 8.10
CA GLN A 511 10.10 6.69 8.87
C GLN A 511 11.30 7.65 8.81
N ALA A 512 11.59 8.24 7.65
CA ALA A 512 12.60 9.27 7.51
C ALA A 512 12.29 10.52 8.36
N TRP A 513 11.04 11.00 8.34
CA TRP A 513 10.60 12.13 9.15
C TRP A 513 10.69 11.85 10.65
N TYR A 514 10.26 10.68 11.10
CA TYR A 514 10.39 10.24 12.49
C TYR A 514 11.85 10.31 12.95
N GLN A 515 12.78 9.78 12.13
CA GLN A 515 14.21 9.86 12.43
C GLN A 515 14.74 11.28 12.46
N ALA A 516 14.35 12.13 11.51
CA ALA A 516 14.78 13.52 11.48
C ALA A 516 14.29 14.31 12.69
N ILE A 517 13.07 14.04 13.17
CA ILE A 517 12.54 14.69 14.37
C ILE A 517 13.29 14.24 15.62
N VAL A 518 13.57 12.94 15.77
CA VAL A 518 14.36 12.43 16.90
C VAL A 518 15.78 13.03 16.87
N ALA A 519 16.43 13.02 15.71
CA ALA A 519 17.74 13.63 15.51
C ALA A 519 17.76 15.14 15.84
N GLN A 520 16.73 15.87 15.39
CA GLN A 520 16.59 17.30 15.66
C GLN A 520 16.24 17.58 17.13
N LEU A 521 15.44 16.75 17.78
CA LEU A 521 15.18 16.86 19.23
C LEU A 521 16.48 16.71 20.03
N THR A 522 17.35 15.77 19.65
CA THR A 522 18.66 15.63 20.28
C THR A 522 19.52 16.88 20.06
N SER A 523 19.58 17.40 18.83
CA SER A 523 20.39 18.58 18.52
C SER A 523 19.94 19.83 19.29
N MET A 524 18.64 19.94 19.56
CA MET A 524 18.03 21.11 20.21
C MET A 524 17.84 20.97 21.72
N SER A 525 18.07 19.78 22.27
CA SER A 525 17.84 19.47 23.68
C SER A 525 18.47 20.48 24.67
N PRO A 526 19.69 21.03 24.49
CA PRO A 526 20.25 21.98 25.45
C PRO A 526 19.60 23.35 25.35
N ILE A 527 19.20 23.77 24.15
CA ILE A 527 18.50 25.05 23.94
C ILE A 527 17.16 24.98 24.67
N ILE A 528 16.47 23.85 24.50
CA ILE A 528 15.18 23.57 25.15
C ILE A 528 15.36 23.54 26.68
N PHE A 529 16.34 22.78 27.17
CA PHE A 529 16.62 22.65 28.60
C PHE A 529 17.03 23.98 29.24
N SER A 530 17.88 24.76 28.56
CA SER A 530 18.28 26.09 29.01
C SER A 530 17.11 27.06 29.06
N ALA A 531 16.24 27.08 28.04
CA ALA A 531 15.04 27.90 28.03
C ALA A 531 14.07 27.51 29.16
N PHE A 532 13.91 26.21 29.41
CA PHE A 532 13.09 25.68 30.50
C PHE A 532 13.60 26.10 31.88
N ILE A 533 14.89 25.88 32.18
CA ILE A 533 15.49 26.31 33.46
C ILE A 533 15.35 27.82 33.64
N ALA A 534 15.66 28.59 32.61
CA ALA A 534 15.62 30.04 32.70
C ALA A 534 14.19 30.58 32.84
N GLY A 535 13.17 29.85 32.36
CA GLY A 535 11.76 30.16 32.62
C GLY A 535 11.26 29.76 34.01
N ILE A 536 11.89 28.78 34.67
CA ILE A 536 11.57 28.40 36.07
C ILE A 536 12.21 29.36 37.07
N LEU A 537 13.42 29.86 36.76
CA LEU A 537 14.19 30.72 37.66
C LEU A 537 13.80 32.22 37.57
N GLN A 538 12.97 32.58 36.59
CA GLN A 538 12.36 33.91 36.45
C GLN A 538 10.98 33.91 37.09
#